data_AF-A0A939FUX1-F1
#
_entry.id   AF-A0A939FUX1-F1
#
_cell.length_a   1.000
_cell.length_b   1.000
_cell.length_c   1.000
_cell.angle_alpha   90.00
_cell.angle_beta   90.00
_cell.angle_gamma   90.00
#
_symmetry.space_group_name_H-M   'P 1'
#
loop_
_entity.id
_entity.type
_entity.pdbx_description
1 polymer ?
#
loop_
_entity_poly.entity_id
_entity_poly.type
_entity_poly.pdbx_seq_one_letter_code
_entity_poly.pdbx_strand_id
1 'polypeptide(L)'
;MNNRRDEPSTDAGHGLEAQVHAAKTAIATRMRHLRHHHPEGPFSLAKLADRTGVSKRTLASAESADGTNLTIETLVKVAHSLGIERWAYFLDEQVFQQVNAELEAVKELRRRSVENVSLRTRTRLPGGLPADQMSELLKGIINAASQVQESLRSSSPSADAGARQDPHDDLK
;
A
#
# COMPACT_ATOMS: atom_id res chain seq x y z
N MET A 1 12.17 44.10 52.78
CA MET A 1 12.22 44.13 51.31
C MET A 1 13.40 43.28 50.88
N ASN A 2 13.18 42.17 50.18
CA ASN A 2 14.14 41.60 49.24
C ASN A 2 13.35 40.68 48.30
N ASN A 3 13.25 41.13 47.05
CA ASN A 3 12.49 40.50 45.97
C ASN A 3 13.01 39.08 45.70
N ARG A 4 12.10 38.10 45.80
CA ARG A 4 12.20 36.85 45.03
C ARG A 4 12.27 37.22 43.56
N ARG A 5 13.37 36.85 42.88
CA ARG A 5 13.34 36.65 41.44
C ARG A 5 12.83 35.24 41.23
N ASP A 6 11.56 35.13 40.86
CA ASP A 6 11.03 33.96 40.19
C ASP A 6 11.66 33.93 38.79
N GLU A 7 12.49 32.93 38.52
CA GLU A 7 12.96 32.55 37.18
C GLU A 7 12.15 31.31 36.76
N PRO A 8 11.11 31.43 35.91
CA PRO A 8 10.41 30.27 35.39
C PRO A 8 10.63 30.20 33.88
N SER A 9 11.65 29.48 33.37
CA SER A 9 11.75 29.25 31.90
C SER A 9 12.60 28.08 31.39
N THR A 10 13.40 27.38 32.19
CA THR A 10 14.33 26.35 31.64
C THR A 10 13.64 25.04 31.21
N ASP A 11 12.48 24.71 31.79
CA ASP A 11 11.85 23.39 31.62
C ASP A 11 11.10 23.24 30.27
N ALA A 12 10.50 24.32 29.77
CA ALA A 12 9.79 24.31 28.49
C ALA A 12 10.72 24.16 27.27
N GLY A 13 11.95 24.68 27.35
CA GLY A 13 12.95 24.56 26.28
C GLY A 13 13.45 23.13 26.08
N HIS A 14 13.66 22.40 27.18
CA HIS A 14 14.14 21.01 27.14
C HIS A 14 13.07 20.06 26.54
N GLY A 15 11.80 20.30 26.81
CA GLY A 15 10.69 19.52 26.23
C GLY A 15 10.57 19.70 24.71
N LEU A 16 10.72 20.93 24.20
CA LEU A 16 10.66 21.20 22.76
C LEU A 16 11.84 20.59 22.00
N GLU A 17 13.06 20.73 22.53
CA GLU A 17 14.26 20.13 21.91
C GLU A 17 14.15 18.61 21.83
N ALA A 18 13.66 17.96 22.89
CA ALA A 18 13.40 16.52 22.91
C ALA A 18 12.37 16.11 21.85
N GLN A 19 11.27 16.88 21.69
CA GLN A 19 10.26 16.62 20.66
C GLN A 19 10.83 16.78 19.24
N VAL A 20 11.64 17.82 19.00
CA VAL A 20 12.29 18.04 17.71
C VAL A 20 13.26 16.89 17.38
N HIS A 21 14.03 16.44 18.37
CA HIS A 21 14.91 15.29 18.19
C HIS A 21 14.12 14.01 17.87
N ALA A 22 13.04 13.75 18.61
CA ALA A 22 12.18 12.59 18.34
C ALA A 22 11.59 12.62 16.93
N ALA A 23 11.13 13.78 16.47
CA ALA A 23 10.60 13.96 15.12
C ALA A 23 11.68 13.69 14.04
N LYS A 24 12.91 14.19 14.23
CA LYS A 24 14.04 13.93 13.33
C LYS A 24 14.35 12.44 13.25
N THR A 25 14.43 11.76 14.39
CA THR A 25 14.70 10.32 14.46
C THR A 25 13.60 9.51 13.79
N ALA A 26 12.33 9.90 13.96
CA ALA A 26 11.21 9.28 13.27
C ALA A 26 11.33 9.44 11.74
N ILE A 27 11.59 10.65 11.26
CA ILE A 27 11.80 10.91 9.83
C ILE A 27 12.95 10.06 9.27
N ALA A 28 14.10 10.03 9.96
CA ALA A 28 15.26 9.23 9.57
C ALA A 28 14.91 7.74 9.45
N THR A 29 14.16 7.22 10.42
CA THR A 29 13.69 5.83 10.46
C THR A 29 12.76 5.52 9.29
N ARG A 30 11.80 6.41 9.01
CA ARG A 30 10.83 6.25 7.91
C ARG A 30 11.50 6.34 6.55
N MET A 31 12.45 7.26 6.35
CA MET A 31 13.27 7.35 5.13
C MET A 31 14.05 6.06 4.89
N ARG A 32 14.72 5.56 5.93
CA ARG A 32 15.45 4.29 5.87
C ARG A 32 14.50 3.13 5.55
N HIS A 33 13.34 3.06 6.19
CA HIS A 33 12.35 2.01 5.93
C HIS A 33 11.91 1.99 4.47
N LEU A 34 11.48 3.14 3.96
CA LEU A 34 11.02 3.31 2.59
C LEU A 34 12.10 2.87 1.58
N ARG A 35 13.35 3.25 1.83
CA ARG A 35 14.47 2.92 0.96
C ARG A 35 14.75 1.42 0.85
N HIS A 36 14.51 0.63 1.91
CA HIS A 36 14.78 -0.81 1.91
C HIS A 36 13.57 -1.66 1.49
N HIS A 37 12.34 -1.18 1.73
CA HIS A 37 11.13 -2.00 1.57
C HIS A 37 10.25 -1.59 0.37
N HIS A 38 10.70 -0.65 -0.46
CA HIS A 38 9.91 -0.20 -1.60
C HIS A 38 9.53 -1.35 -2.57
N PRO A 39 8.32 -1.36 -3.16
CA PRO A 39 7.86 -2.39 -4.09
C PRO A 39 8.65 -2.49 -5.41
N GLU A 40 9.49 -1.51 -5.73
CA GLU A 40 10.45 -1.57 -6.85
C GLU A 40 11.81 -2.18 -6.46
N GLY A 41 11.96 -2.59 -5.19
CA GLY A 41 13.23 -3.01 -4.61
C GLY A 41 13.97 -1.87 -3.91
N PRO A 42 15.08 -2.19 -3.22
CA PRO A 42 15.81 -1.23 -2.42
C PRO A 42 16.46 -0.14 -3.28
N PHE A 43 16.36 1.12 -2.85
CA PHE A 43 17.04 2.24 -3.51
C PHE A 43 18.40 2.52 -2.88
N SER A 44 19.38 2.86 -3.71
CA SER A 44 20.60 3.50 -3.24
C SER A 44 20.36 4.99 -2.98
N LEU A 45 21.15 5.60 -2.09
CA LEU A 45 21.10 7.05 -1.87
C LEU A 45 21.40 7.86 -3.13
N ALA A 46 22.23 7.32 -4.04
CA ALA A 46 22.49 7.96 -5.33
C ALA A 46 21.24 7.96 -6.22
N LYS A 47 20.57 6.81 -6.37
CA LYS A 47 19.34 6.71 -7.15
C LYS A 47 18.20 7.57 -6.58
N LEU A 48 18.14 7.69 -5.26
CA LEU A 48 17.18 8.57 -4.60
C LEU A 48 17.51 10.05 -4.84
N ALA A 49 18.78 10.44 -4.77
CA ALA A 49 19.22 11.80 -5.11
C ALA A 49 18.85 12.17 -6.55
N ASP A 50 19.10 11.27 -7.50
CA ASP A 50 18.78 11.48 -8.91
C ASP A 50 17.29 11.64 -9.16
N ARG A 51 16.44 10.87 -8.49
CA ARG A 51 14.97 10.96 -8.60
C ARG A 51 14.38 12.19 -7.94
N THR A 52 14.96 12.63 -6.82
CA THR A 52 14.38 13.68 -5.96
C THR A 52 14.95 15.07 -6.25
N GLY A 53 16.12 15.14 -6.87
CA GLY A 53 16.91 16.36 -6.98
C GLY A 53 17.52 16.82 -5.64
N VAL A 54 17.41 16.01 -4.58
CA VAL A 54 18.00 16.29 -3.27
C VAL A 54 19.43 15.76 -3.24
N SER A 55 20.37 16.54 -2.70
CA SER A 55 21.76 16.10 -2.68
C SER A 55 21.95 14.79 -1.90
N LYS A 56 22.81 13.91 -2.40
CA LYS A 56 23.17 12.65 -1.72
C LYS A 56 23.65 12.87 -0.28
N ARG A 57 24.39 13.96 -0.04
CA ARG A 57 24.85 14.36 1.30
C ARG A 57 23.67 14.71 2.22
N THR A 58 22.70 15.46 1.72
CA THR A 58 21.50 15.84 2.48
C THR A 58 20.68 14.60 2.86
N LEU A 59 20.48 13.67 1.92
CA LEU A 59 19.76 12.41 2.18
C LEU A 59 20.52 11.52 3.18
N ALA A 60 21.84 11.40 3.04
CA ALA A 60 22.66 10.64 3.99
C ALA A 60 22.61 11.23 5.41
N SER A 61 22.63 12.56 5.52
CA SER A 61 22.50 13.26 6.80
C SER A 61 21.08 13.15 7.37
N ALA A 62 20.05 13.10 6.52
CA ALA A 62 18.68 12.89 6.99
C ALA A 62 18.43 11.48 7.54
N GLU A 63 19.15 10.47 7.03
CA GLU A 63 19.09 9.08 7.55
C GLU A 63 20.04 8.83 8.75
N SER A 64 20.85 9.82 9.15
CA SER A 64 21.77 9.69 10.28
C SER A 64 21.04 9.78 11.63
N ALA A 65 21.72 9.39 12.72
CA ALA A 65 21.17 9.47 14.07
C ALA A 65 20.86 10.91 14.51
N ASP A 66 21.66 11.86 14.04
CA ASP A 66 21.49 13.29 14.33
C ASP A 66 20.31 13.91 13.56
N GLY A 67 19.95 13.29 12.42
CA GLY A 67 18.93 13.77 11.51
C GLY A 67 19.27 15.14 10.89
N THR A 68 18.53 15.51 9.85
CA THR A 68 18.63 16.84 9.24
C THR A 68 17.29 17.54 9.36
N ASN A 69 17.34 18.87 9.52
CA ASN A 69 16.17 19.72 9.33
C ASN A 69 15.78 19.74 7.85
N LEU A 70 15.05 18.73 7.40
CA LEU A 70 14.43 18.73 6.08
C LEU A 70 13.20 19.62 6.10
N THR A 71 13.00 20.42 5.05
CA THR A 71 11.75 21.14 4.87
C THR A 71 10.62 20.17 4.55
N ILE A 72 9.39 20.52 4.91
CA ILE A 72 8.19 19.75 4.54
C ILE A 72 8.15 19.56 3.02
N GLU A 73 8.46 20.60 2.26
CA GLU A 73 8.57 20.54 0.79
C GLU A 73 9.54 19.45 0.32
N THR A 74 10.70 19.32 0.97
CA THR A 74 11.68 18.28 0.64
C THR A 74 11.13 16.88 0.95
N LEU A 75 10.46 16.70 2.08
CA LEU A 75 9.84 15.43 2.46
C LEU A 75 8.74 15.03 1.46
N VAL A 76 7.90 15.98 1.05
CA VAL A 76 6.86 15.75 0.04
C VAL A 76 7.46 15.40 -1.31
N LYS A 77 8.50 16.12 -1.76
CA LYS A 77 9.24 15.80 -2.99
C LYS A 77 9.80 14.38 -2.97
N VAL A 78 10.39 13.97 -1.84
CA VAL A 78 10.90 12.61 -1.66
C VAL A 78 9.77 11.58 -1.76
N ALA A 79 8.67 11.77 -1.04
CA ALA A 79 7.51 10.86 -1.07
C ALA A 79 6.95 10.71 -2.50
N HIS A 80 6.70 11.83 -3.18
CA HIS A 80 6.12 11.83 -4.53
C HIS A 80 7.04 11.18 -5.56
N SER A 81 8.35 11.38 -5.46
CA SER A 81 9.33 10.73 -6.36
C SER A 81 9.35 9.19 -6.25
N LEU A 82 8.79 8.67 -5.14
CA LEU A 82 8.65 7.25 -4.84
C LEU A 82 7.20 6.78 -4.99
N GLY A 83 6.34 7.58 -5.60
CA GLY A 83 4.94 7.21 -5.88
C GLY A 83 4.04 7.23 -4.65
N ILE A 84 4.44 7.88 -3.55
CA ILE A 84 3.60 8.08 -2.37
C ILE A 84 2.98 9.47 -2.45
N GLU A 85 1.65 9.54 -2.65
CA GLU A 85 0.91 10.81 -2.77
C GLU A 85 0.54 11.43 -1.41
N ARG A 86 0.66 10.68 -0.32
CA ARG A 86 0.30 11.16 1.03
C ARG A 86 1.43 11.99 1.62
N TRP A 87 1.26 13.31 1.58
CA TRP A 87 2.23 14.29 2.08
C TRP A 87 2.67 14.05 3.54
N ALA A 88 1.77 13.52 4.37
CA ALA A 88 2.02 13.25 5.78
C ALA A 88 2.81 11.96 6.05
N TYR A 89 3.20 11.20 5.03
CA TYR A 89 3.90 9.91 5.19
C TYR A 89 5.11 9.95 6.14
N PHE A 90 5.90 11.03 6.09
CA PHE A 90 7.07 11.19 6.95
C PHE A 90 6.77 11.82 8.30
N LEU A 91 5.58 12.37 8.51
CA LEU A 91 5.22 13.16 9.69
C LEU A 91 4.27 12.40 10.62
N ASP A 92 3.28 11.71 10.06
CA ASP A 92 2.25 11.00 10.79
C ASP A 92 2.52 9.49 10.82
N GLU A 93 2.51 8.90 12.02
CA GLU A 93 2.74 7.46 12.21
C GLU A 93 1.63 6.61 11.63
N GLN A 94 0.36 7.02 11.74
CA GLN A 94 -0.75 6.27 11.19
C GLN A 94 -0.69 6.26 9.66
N VAL A 95 -0.37 7.40 9.05
CA VAL A 95 -0.19 7.49 7.59
C VAL A 95 0.98 6.63 7.13
N PHE A 96 2.09 6.63 7.88
CA PHE A 96 3.24 5.77 7.60
C PHE A 96 2.85 4.28 7.58
N GLN A 97 2.16 3.81 8.61
CA GLN A 97 1.72 2.41 8.72
C GLN A 97 0.75 2.04 7.59
N GLN A 98 -0.25 2.89 7.33
CA GLN A 98 -1.26 2.64 6.30
C GLN A 98 -0.62 2.55 4.90
N VAL A 99 0.25 3.50 4.55
CA VAL A 99 0.94 3.49 3.25
C VAL A 99 1.84 2.28 3.12
N ASN A 100 2.59 1.90 4.17
CA ASN A 100 3.45 0.72 4.08
C ASN A 100 2.64 -0.57 3.91
N ALA A 101 1.48 -0.69 4.55
CA ALA A 101 0.59 -1.83 4.32
C ALA A 101 0.10 -1.89 2.87
N GLU A 102 -0.26 -0.75 2.28
CA GLU A 102 -0.64 -0.65 0.86
C GLU A 102 0.54 -1.01 -0.08
N LEU A 103 1.74 -0.51 0.21
CA LEU A 103 2.94 -0.81 -0.57
C LEU A 103 3.31 -2.29 -0.51
N GLU A 104 3.19 -2.95 0.63
CA GLU A 104 3.40 -4.39 0.77
C GLU A 104 2.33 -5.19 0.00
N ALA A 105 1.05 -4.76 0.01
CA ALA A 105 0.01 -5.39 -0.81
C ALA A 105 0.33 -5.29 -2.31
N VAL A 106 0.83 -4.13 -2.77
CA VAL A 106 1.28 -3.94 -4.17
C VAL A 106 2.47 -4.85 -4.51
N LYS A 107 3.43 -4.99 -3.59
CA LYS A 107 4.60 -5.85 -3.75
C LYS A 107 4.20 -7.32 -3.88
N GLU A 108 3.27 -7.80 -3.06
CA GLU A 108 2.73 -9.16 -3.13
C GLU A 108 1.98 -9.41 -4.44
N LEU A 109 1.17 -8.45 -4.90
CA LEU A 109 0.48 -8.54 -6.19
C LEU A 109 1.46 -8.63 -7.36
N ARG A 110 2.54 -7.82 -7.33
CA ARG A 110 3.62 -7.90 -8.31
C ARG A 110 4.32 -9.25 -8.29
N ARG A 111 4.63 -9.79 -7.10
CA ARG A 111 5.28 -11.10 -6.97
C ARG A 111 4.42 -12.20 -7.61
N ARG A 112 3.13 -12.26 -7.28
CA ARG A 112 2.19 -13.24 -7.84
C ARG A 112 2.00 -13.07 -9.35
N SER A 113 1.98 -11.84 -9.85
CA SER A 113 1.86 -11.58 -11.29
C SER A 113 3.09 -12.09 -12.06
N VAL A 114 4.29 -11.88 -11.51
CA VAL A 114 5.54 -12.41 -12.09
C VAL A 114 5.58 -13.93 -12.02
N GLU A 115 5.15 -14.54 -10.91
CA GLU A 115 5.04 -15.99 -10.77
C GLU A 115 4.08 -16.58 -11.81
N ASN A 116 2.90 -15.99 -11.99
CA ASN A 116 1.92 -16.44 -12.99
C ASN A 116 2.44 -16.33 -14.43
N VAL A 117 3.18 -15.26 -14.76
CA VAL A 117 3.82 -15.12 -16.08
C VAL A 117 4.93 -16.16 -16.27
N SER A 118 5.74 -16.41 -15.24
CA SER A 118 6.83 -17.40 -15.26
C SER A 118 6.30 -18.83 -15.44
N LEU A 119 5.17 -19.18 -14.81
CA LEU A 119 4.50 -20.46 -15.03
C LEU A 119 4.03 -20.60 -16.48
N ARG A 120 3.46 -19.54 -17.08
CA ARG A 120 3.04 -19.56 -18.50
C ARG A 120 4.22 -19.74 -19.46
N THR A 121 5.37 -19.13 -19.20
CA THR A 121 6.56 -19.31 -20.05
C THR A 121 7.25 -20.66 -19.84
N ARG A 122 7.23 -21.23 -18.63
CA ARG A 122 7.74 -22.59 -18.36
C ARG A 122 6.84 -23.70 -18.91
N THR A 123 5.58 -23.40 -19.22
CA THR A 123 4.67 -24.34 -19.91
C THR A 123 4.84 -24.31 -21.44
N ARG A 124 5.93 -23.77 -21.98
CA ARG A 124 6.39 -24.16 -23.32
C ARG A 124 7.11 -25.50 -23.21
N LEU A 125 6.34 -26.58 -23.19
CA LEU A 125 6.84 -27.89 -23.59
C LEU A 125 7.40 -27.78 -25.03
N PRO A 126 8.49 -28.49 -25.38
CA PRO A 126 8.90 -28.67 -26.76
C PRO A 126 7.84 -29.54 -27.44
N GLY A 127 6.83 -28.89 -28.00
CA GLY A 127 5.59 -29.53 -28.45
C GLY A 127 4.39 -28.71 -28.01
N GLY A 128 4.30 -27.46 -28.49
CA GLY A 128 3.09 -26.68 -28.31
C GLY A 128 1.91 -27.46 -28.88
N LEU A 129 0.84 -27.61 -28.08
CA LEU A 129 -0.41 -28.20 -28.54
C LEU A 129 -0.83 -27.43 -29.81
N PRO A 130 -1.06 -28.10 -30.95
CA PRO A 130 -1.54 -27.43 -32.14
C PRO A 130 -2.81 -26.64 -31.79
N ALA A 131 -3.00 -25.47 -32.41
CA ALA A 131 -4.07 -24.53 -32.08
C ALA A 131 -5.46 -25.21 -32.00
N ASP A 132 -5.65 -26.29 -32.76
CA ASP A 132 -6.85 -27.12 -32.77
C ASP A 132 -7.09 -27.87 -31.44
N GLN A 133 -6.05 -28.44 -30.82
CA GLN A 133 -6.17 -29.09 -29.51
C GLN A 133 -6.43 -28.09 -28.39
N MET A 134 -5.90 -26.87 -28.52
CA MET A 134 -6.15 -25.79 -27.57
C MET A 134 -7.58 -25.24 -27.70
N SER A 135 -8.09 -25.17 -28.93
CA SER A 135 -9.49 -24.84 -29.23
C SER A 135 -10.46 -25.89 -28.68
N GLU A 136 -10.16 -27.18 -28.82
CA GLU A 136 -10.97 -28.25 -28.22
C GLU A 136 -10.95 -28.23 -26.69
N LEU A 137 -9.79 -28.00 -26.07
CA LEU A 137 -9.68 -27.90 -24.61
C LEU A 137 -10.49 -26.71 -24.08
N LEU A 138 -10.38 -25.54 -24.74
CA LEU A 138 -11.14 -24.35 -24.36
C LEU A 138 -12.65 -24.55 -24.55
N LYS A 139 -13.08 -25.19 -25.64
CA LYS A 139 -14.49 -25.59 -25.84
C LYS A 139 -14.96 -26.56 -24.76
N GLY A 140 -14.12 -27.52 -24.38
CA GLY A 140 -14.40 -28.47 -23.30
C GLY A 140 -14.60 -27.78 -21.94
N ILE A 141 -13.72 -26.83 -21.60
CA ILE A 141 -13.83 -26.05 -20.35
C ILE A 141 -15.08 -25.18 -20.35
N ILE A 142 -15.40 -24.50 -21.47
CA ILE A 142 -16.61 -23.69 -21.59
C ILE A 142 -17.86 -24.57 -21.46
N ASN A 143 -17.90 -25.72 -22.14
CA ASN A 143 -19.03 -26.64 -22.05
C ASN A 143 -19.22 -27.21 -20.64
N ALA A 144 -18.13 -27.50 -19.91
CA ALA A 144 -18.19 -27.94 -18.53
C ALA A 144 -18.69 -26.82 -17.59
N ALA A 145 -18.21 -25.58 -17.79
CA ALA A 145 -18.66 -24.42 -17.02
C ALA A 145 -20.15 -24.12 -17.26
N SER A 146 -20.63 -24.21 -18.50
CA SER A 146 -22.04 -24.04 -18.85
C SER A 146 -22.92 -25.13 -18.24
N GLN A 147 -22.46 -26.39 -18.20
CA GLN A 147 -23.19 -27.49 -17.54
C GLN A 147 -23.30 -27.29 -16.03
N VAL A 148 -22.24 -26.79 -15.38
CA VAL A 148 -22.28 -26.45 -13.94
C VAL A 148 -23.25 -25.30 -13.69
N GLN A 149 -23.25 -24.27 -14.53
CA GLN A 149 -24.16 -23.13 -14.41
C GLN A 149 -25.63 -23.53 -14.64
N GLU A 150 -25.90 -24.43 -15.57
CA GLU A 150 -27.24 -24.97 -15.84
C GLU A 150 -27.74 -25.88 -14.69
N SER A 151 -26.83 -26.66 -14.10
CA SER A 151 -27.14 -27.48 -12.91
C SER A 151 -27.45 -26.60 -11.68
N LEU A 152 -26.81 -25.44 -11.56
CA LEU A 152 -27.12 -24.44 -10.53
C LEU A 152 -28.46 -23.70 -10.79
N ARG A 153 -28.86 -23.51 -12.05
CA ARG A 153 -30.16 -22.91 -12.39
C ARG A 153 -31.33 -23.87 -12.25
N SER A 154 -31.14 -25.14 -12.62
CA SER A 154 -32.16 -26.19 -12.48
C SER A 154 -32.35 -26.68 -11.03
N SER A 155 -31.41 -26.36 -10.14
CA SER A 155 -31.54 -26.57 -8.68
C SER A 155 -32.12 -25.37 -7.93
N SER A 156 -32.56 -24.31 -8.63
CA SER A 156 -33.40 -23.27 -8.02
C SER A 156 -34.85 -23.76 -8.01
N PRO A 157 -35.44 -24.13 -6.85
CA PRO A 157 -36.87 -24.40 -6.78
C PRO A 157 -37.61 -23.09 -7.05
N SER A 158 -38.42 -23.10 -8.11
CA SER A 158 -39.47 -22.12 -8.33
C SER A 158 -40.39 -22.09 -7.13
N ALA A 159 -40.20 -21.13 -6.22
CA ALA A 159 -41.21 -20.72 -5.25
C ALA A 159 -42.25 -19.88 -6.00
N ASP A 160 -43.15 -20.64 -6.61
CA ASP A 160 -44.58 -20.46 -6.74
C ASP A 160 -45.18 -19.04 -6.74
N ALA A 161 -45.95 -18.83 -7.80
CA ALA A 161 -46.89 -17.75 -7.97
C ALA A 161 -48.23 -18.15 -7.34
N GLY A 162 -48.74 -17.33 -6.42
CA GLY A 162 -50.10 -17.43 -5.88
C GLY A 162 -50.12 -17.05 -4.40
N ALA A 163 -50.88 -16.09 -3.89
CA ALA A 163 -52.05 -15.42 -4.40
C ALA A 163 -52.14 -14.00 -3.81
N ARG A 164 -52.49 -13.03 -4.66
CA ARG A 164 -53.11 -11.78 -4.23
C ARG A 164 -54.58 -12.05 -4.00
N GLN A 165 -55.07 -11.84 -2.78
CA GLN A 165 -56.44 -11.40 -2.51
C GLN A 165 -56.53 -10.83 -1.09
N ASP A 166 -56.64 -9.49 -1.02
CA ASP A 166 -57.38 -8.73 0.01
C ASP A 166 -58.84 -9.24 0.15
N PRO A 167 -59.69 -8.85 1.14
CA PRO A 167 -59.59 -7.68 2.05
C PRO A 167 -60.10 -7.93 3.52
N HIS A 168 -60.13 -6.86 4.33
CA HIS A 168 -61.11 -6.56 5.41
C HIS A 168 -61.21 -7.51 6.62
N ASP A 169 -60.94 -7.02 7.84
CA ASP A 169 -62.04 -6.69 8.75
C ASP A 169 -61.61 -5.86 9.96
N ASP A 170 -62.47 -4.90 10.31
CA ASP A 170 -62.53 -4.18 11.57
C ASP A 170 -62.73 -5.15 12.76
N LEU A 171 -62.19 -4.82 13.94
CA LEU A 171 -62.97 -4.54 15.16
C LEU A 171 -62.09 -4.60 16.43
N LYS A 172 -62.15 -3.48 17.17
CA LYS A 172 -61.97 -3.29 18.62
C LYS A 172 -60.61 -3.52 19.28
#